data_AF-A0A8S3T5P5-F1
#
_entry.id   AF-A0A8S3T5P5-F1
#
_cell.length_a   1.000
_cell.length_b   1.000
_cell.length_c   1.000
_cell.angle_alpha   90.00
_cell.angle_beta   90.00
_cell.angle_gamma   90.00
#
_symmetry.space_group_name_H-M   'P 1'
#
loop_
_entity.id
_entity.type
_entity.pdbx_description
1 polymer ?
#
loop_
_entity_poly.entity_id
_entity_poly.type
_entity_poly.pdbx_seq_one_letter_code
_entity_poly.pdbx_strand_id
1 'polypeptide(L)'
;MELAVNAVFSGSMSQKKAAQTYGVPQTTISLRLSKLRKKFINAKTISEMKLLLPYHAIRSSGRRWNYDLDTLEKAVEAVCSGAMIPTVAAKVFGVPKTTLYTRRSKMTKKTDNPGRLKRKMIEYKLYAPENLQRALEAVFNDQMNCKEAAITFGIPQATLYRRYTKYHEARTKLQKK
;
A
#
# COMPACT_ATOMS: atom_id res chain seq x y z
N MET A 1 -17.07 32.39 -2.96
CA MET A 1 -16.30 31.14 -3.20
C MET A 1 -14.95 31.12 -2.49
N GLU A 2 -14.03 32.04 -2.78
CA GLU A 2 -12.67 32.04 -2.20
C GLU A 2 -12.66 32.20 -0.67
N LEU A 3 -13.60 32.97 -0.09
CA LEU A 3 -13.79 33.08 1.37
C LEU A 3 -14.10 31.71 2.02
N ALA A 4 -14.93 30.89 1.38
CA ALA A 4 -15.27 29.55 1.87
C ALA A 4 -14.06 28.61 1.81
N VAL A 5 -13.27 28.71 0.74
CA VAL A 5 -12.04 27.92 0.56
C VAL A 5 -11.00 28.34 1.60
N ASN A 6 -10.82 29.64 1.83
CA ASN A 6 -9.89 30.19 2.80
C ASN A 6 -10.28 29.82 4.24
N ALA A 7 -11.57 29.87 4.58
CA ALA A 7 -12.06 29.45 5.89
C ALA A 7 -11.80 27.95 6.17
N VAL A 8 -11.93 27.10 5.16
CA VAL A 8 -11.60 25.67 5.28
C VAL A 8 -10.09 25.44 5.26
N PHE A 9 -9.36 26.22 4.46
CA PHE A 9 -7.91 26.15 4.33
C PHE A 9 -7.18 26.64 5.59
N SER A 10 -7.74 27.65 6.27
CA SER A 10 -7.30 28.11 7.58
C SER A 10 -7.67 27.15 8.71
N GLY A 11 -8.54 26.18 8.42
CA GLY A 11 -9.04 25.21 9.39
C GLY A 11 -10.08 25.78 10.36
N SER A 12 -10.56 27.00 10.14
CA SER A 12 -11.63 27.61 10.94
C SER A 12 -12.94 26.81 10.90
N MET A 13 -13.21 26.07 9.81
CA MET A 13 -14.42 25.28 9.67
C MET A 13 -14.28 24.10 8.68
N SER A 14 -15.21 23.14 8.77
CA SER A 14 -15.27 21.98 7.87
C SER A 14 -15.81 22.36 6.48
N GLN A 15 -15.48 21.57 5.45
CA GLN A 15 -16.00 21.78 4.09
C GLN A 15 -17.53 21.81 4.04
N LYS A 16 -18.18 20.95 4.83
CA LYS A 16 -19.65 20.89 4.91
C LYS A 16 -20.24 22.15 5.53
N LYS A 17 -19.64 22.64 6.62
CA LYS A 17 -20.06 23.89 7.28
C LYS A 17 -19.83 25.09 6.38
N ALA A 18 -18.68 25.19 5.73
CA ALA A 18 -18.39 26.25 4.77
C ALA A 18 -19.33 26.23 3.56
N ALA A 19 -19.70 25.05 3.06
CA ALA A 19 -20.65 24.93 1.96
C ALA A 19 -22.02 25.53 2.32
N GLN A 20 -22.49 25.24 3.53
CA GLN A 20 -23.76 25.77 4.06
C GLN A 20 -23.67 27.27 4.34
N THR A 21 -22.61 27.74 5.01
CA THR A 21 -22.45 29.14 5.42
C THR A 21 -22.28 30.09 4.24
N TYR A 22 -21.54 29.67 3.21
CA TYR A 22 -21.20 30.53 2.09
C TYR A 22 -22.01 30.23 0.81
N GLY A 23 -22.97 29.30 0.86
CA GLY A 23 -23.80 28.93 -0.30
C GLY A 23 -23.01 28.37 -1.47
N VAL A 24 -21.87 27.69 -1.21
CA VAL A 24 -21.00 27.12 -2.25
C VAL A 24 -21.07 25.60 -2.18
N PRO A 25 -21.24 24.88 -3.30
CA PRO A 25 -21.23 23.42 -3.28
C PRO A 25 -19.93 22.86 -2.67
N GLN A 26 -20.08 21.85 -1.81
CA GLN A 26 -18.94 21.21 -1.13
C GLN A 26 -17.91 20.67 -2.13
N THR A 27 -18.37 20.15 -3.27
CA THR A 27 -17.55 19.65 -4.37
C THR A 27 -16.65 20.75 -4.95
N THR A 28 -17.16 21.96 -5.10
CA THR A 28 -16.41 23.13 -5.58
C THR A 28 -15.30 23.53 -4.60
N ILE A 29 -15.60 23.54 -3.30
CA ILE A 29 -14.60 23.79 -2.25
C ILE A 29 -13.52 22.71 -2.28
N SER A 30 -13.90 21.44 -2.43
CA SER A 30 -12.99 20.28 -2.47
C SER A 30 -12.05 20.31 -3.70
N LEU A 31 -12.59 20.62 -4.89
CA LEU A 31 -11.80 20.76 -6.12
C LEU A 31 -10.79 21.91 -5.99
N ARG A 32 -11.21 23.04 -5.40
CA ARG A 32 -10.33 24.19 -5.23
C ARG A 32 -9.20 23.92 -4.25
N LEU A 33 -9.51 23.29 -3.11
CA LEU A 33 -8.50 22.82 -2.15
C LEU A 33 -7.52 21.82 -2.78
N SER A 34 -7.99 20.91 -3.62
CA SER A 34 -7.13 19.94 -4.32
C SER A 34 -6.13 20.62 -5.27
N LYS A 35 -6.57 21.65 -6.00
CA LYS A 35 -5.68 22.45 -6.86
C LYS A 35 -4.65 23.24 -6.04
N LEU A 36 -5.06 23.85 -4.94
CA LEU A 36 -4.15 24.54 -4.01
C LEU A 36 -3.10 23.60 -3.41
N ARG A 37 -3.50 22.39 -3.01
CA ARG A 37 -2.57 21.36 -2.51
C ARG A 37 -1.55 20.90 -3.56
N LYS A 38 -1.97 20.72 -4.81
CA LYS A 38 -1.03 20.39 -5.91
C LYS A 38 -0.02 21.50 -6.13
N LYS A 39 -0.44 22.76 -6.07
CA LYS A 39 0.47 23.92 -6.13
C LYS A 39 1.45 23.93 -4.95
N PHE A 40 0.98 23.60 -3.74
CA PHE A 40 1.82 23.51 -2.55
C PHE A 40 2.90 22.42 -2.64
N ILE A 41 2.53 21.22 -3.14
CA ILE A 41 3.48 20.10 -3.33
C ILE A 41 4.56 20.45 -4.36
N ASN A 42 4.20 21.25 -5.37
CA ASN A 42 5.12 21.67 -6.43
C ASN A 42 5.94 22.92 -6.08
N ALA A 43 5.66 23.59 -4.95
CA ALA A 43 6.40 24.78 -4.52
C ALA A 43 7.81 24.35 -4.03
N LYS A 44 8.84 25.03 -4.52
CA LYS A 44 10.25 24.61 -4.34
C LYS A 44 10.94 25.32 -3.17
N THR A 45 10.33 26.38 -2.62
CA THR A 45 10.95 27.28 -1.63
C THR A 45 10.16 27.34 -0.33
N ILE A 46 10.86 27.34 0.82
CA ILE A 46 10.27 27.41 2.17
C ILE A 46 9.41 28.66 2.36
N SER A 47 9.78 29.78 1.73
CA SER A 47 9.04 31.06 1.74
C SER A 47 7.66 30.96 1.09
N GLU A 48 7.57 30.24 -0.03
CA GLU A 48 6.31 29.97 -0.75
C GLU A 48 5.41 29.01 0.04
N MET A 49 6.02 28.04 0.73
CA MET A 49 5.30 27.18 1.66
C MET A 49 4.77 27.96 2.87
N LYS A 50 5.55 28.88 3.44
CA LYS A 50 5.20 29.67 4.63
C LYS A 50 3.99 30.60 4.40
N LEU A 51 3.86 31.16 3.19
CA LEU A 51 2.70 31.97 2.77
C LEU A 51 1.40 31.16 2.59
N LEU A 52 1.48 29.83 2.51
CA LEU A 52 0.37 28.93 2.21
C LEU A 52 0.01 27.99 3.38
N LEU A 53 0.51 28.22 4.59
CA LEU A 53 0.34 27.30 5.72
C LEU A 53 -0.66 27.81 6.75
N PRO A 54 -1.89 27.24 6.73
CA PRO A 54 -2.51 26.82 7.99
C PRO A 54 -3.01 25.35 7.96
N TYR A 55 -3.18 24.76 6.77
CA TYR A 55 -3.91 23.48 6.64
C TYR A 55 -3.09 22.23 7.03
N HIS A 56 -1.76 22.32 7.01
CA HIS A 56 -0.90 21.15 7.32
C HIS A 56 -0.70 20.96 8.83
N ALA A 57 -0.97 21.97 9.66
CA ALA A 57 -0.95 21.83 11.12
C ALA A 57 -2.12 20.98 11.64
N ILE A 58 -3.28 21.00 10.95
CA ILE A 58 -4.52 20.44 11.50
C ILE A 58 -4.71 18.95 11.19
N ARG A 59 -4.11 18.45 10.11
CA ARG A 59 -4.15 17.02 9.81
C ARG A 59 -3.28 16.18 10.76
N SER A 60 -2.43 16.85 11.55
CA SER A 60 -1.64 16.28 12.64
C SER A 60 -2.24 16.58 14.03
N SER A 61 -3.05 17.64 14.18
CA SER A 61 -3.65 18.04 15.47
C SER A 61 -5.07 17.52 15.73
N GLY A 62 -5.75 16.99 14.72
CA GLY A 62 -6.95 16.17 14.94
C GLY A 62 -6.57 14.74 15.31
N ARG A 63 -6.12 14.50 16.55
CA ARG A 63 -5.93 13.13 17.06
C ARG A 63 -7.25 12.36 16.91
N ARG A 64 -7.36 11.56 15.85
CA ARG A 64 -8.42 10.55 15.61
C ARG A 64 -8.38 9.42 16.66
N TRP A 65 -7.47 9.52 17.61
CA TRP A 65 -6.99 8.44 18.45
C TRP A 65 -6.92 8.97 19.89
N ASN A 66 -7.71 8.37 20.78
CA ASN A 66 -7.73 8.69 22.21
C ASN A 66 -6.57 8.03 22.99
N TYR A 67 -5.45 7.74 22.31
CA TYR A 67 -4.29 7.08 22.91
C TYR A 67 -3.01 7.84 22.55
N ASP A 68 -2.07 7.90 23.49
CA ASP A 68 -0.79 8.55 23.28
C ASP A 68 0.17 7.66 22.47
N LEU A 69 1.16 8.30 21.85
CA LEU A 69 2.15 7.60 21.02
C LEU A 69 2.99 6.62 21.85
N ASP A 70 3.38 7.01 23.06
CA ASP A 70 4.11 6.15 24.00
C ASP A 70 3.29 4.89 24.37
N THR A 71 2.00 5.07 24.65
CA THR A 71 1.09 3.96 24.95
C THR A 71 0.94 3.01 23.76
N LEU A 72 0.88 3.56 22.54
CA LEU A 72 0.85 2.77 21.31
C LEU A 72 2.14 1.96 21.11
N GLU A 73 3.29 2.54 21.40
CA GLU A 73 4.58 1.87 21.23
C GLU A 73 4.73 0.71 22.21
N LYS A 74 4.43 0.92 23.49
CA LYS A 74 4.40 -0.13 24.52
C LYS A 74 3.43 -1.26 24.16
N ALA A 75 2.23 -0.91 23.69
CA ALA A 75 1.24 -1.90 23.26
C ALA A 75 1.71 -2.75 22.09
N VAL A 76 2.42 -2.15 21.13
CA VAL A 76 2.94 -2.85 19.96
C VAL A 76 4.15 -3.71 20.33
N GLU A 77 5.02 -3.23 21.22
CA GLU A 77 6.16 -3.99 21.74
C GLU A 77 5.71 -5.26 22.46
N ALA A 78 4.79 -5.15 23.42
CA ALA A 78 4.23 -6.29 24.15
C ALA A 78 3.59 -7.33 23.22
N VAL A 79 2.98 -6.88 22.13
CA VAL A 79 2.38 -7.76 21.11
C VAL A 79 3.43 -8.39 20.19
N CYS A 80 4.50 -7.67 19.87
CA CYS A 80 5.60 -8.17 19.03
C CYS A 80 6.50 -9.15 19.78
N SER A 81 6.76 -8.91 21.08
CA SER A 81 7.53 -9.81 21.94
C SER A 81 6.79 -11.10 22.30
N GLY A 82 5.48 -11.17 22.02
CA GLY A 82 4.64 -12.31 22.36
C GLY A 82 4.13 -12.29 23.81
N ALA A 83 4.47 -11.27 24.60
CA ALA A 83 4.00 -11.10 25.97
C ALA A 83 2.47 -10.94 26.05
N MET A 84 1.84 -10.37 25.02
CA MET A 84 0.39 -10.18 24.95
C MET A 84 -0.19 -10.49 23.56
N ILE A 85 -1.42 -11.01 23.55
CA ILE A 85 -2.21 -11.18 22.33
C ILE A 85 -2.80 -9.80 21.93
N PRO A 86 -2.88 -9.43 20.63
CA PRO A 86 -3.39 -8.13 20.18
C PRO A 86 -4.77 -7.74 20.72
N THR A 87 -5.63 -8.73 21.03
CA THR A 87 -6.95 -8.52 21.64
C THR A 87 -6.87 -8.04 23.08
N VAL A 88 -5.94 -8.59 23.85
CA VAL A 88 -5.71 -8.23 25.25
C VAL A 88 -5.03 -6.87 25.32
N ALA A 89 -3.96 -6.68 24.55
CA ALA A 89 -3.26 -5.39 24.46
C ALA A 89 -4.19 -4.24 24.04
N ALA A 90 -5.12 -4.47 23.13
CA ALA A 90 -6.09 -3.46 22.72
C ALA A 90 -6.96 -2.95 23.90
N LYS A 91 -7.35 -3.85 24.80
CA LYS A 91 -8.12 -3.50 25.99
C LYS A 91 -7.27 -2.80 27.04
N VAL A 92 -6.07 -3.33 27.31
CA VAL A 92 -5.16 -2.81 28.35
C VAL A 92 -4.65 -1.41 28.02
N PHE A 93 -4.27 -1.18 26.76
CA PHE A 93 -3.64 0.07 26.33
C PHE A 93 -4.62 1.07 25.69
N GLY A 94 -5.90 0.73 25.57
CA GLY A 94 -6.90 1.60 24.92
C GLY A 94 -6.65 1.83 23.43
N VAL A 95 -5.85 0.97 22.79
CA VAL A 95 -5.48 1.09 21.37
C VAL A 95 -6.34 0.16 20.53
N PRO A 96 -6.98 0.61 19.43
CA PRO A 96 -7.75 -0.25 18.55
C PRO A 96 -6.92 -1.41 18.00
N LYS A 97 -7.52 -2.60 18.01
CA LYS A 97 -6.92 -3.85 17.49
C LYS A 97 -6.40 -3.70 16.05
N THR A 98 -7.11 -2.95 15.20
CA THR A 98 -6.72 -2.67 13.82
C THR A 98 -5.43 -1.85 13.73
N THR A 99 -5.25 -0.89 14.64
CA THR A 99 -4.01 -0.10 14.78
C THR A 99 -2.85 -1.01 15.15
N LEU A 100 -3.03 -1.89 16.15
CA LEU A 100 -2.00 -2.84 16.57
C LEU A 100 -1.60 -3.79 15.43
N TYR A 101 -2.56 -4.36 14.70
CA TYR A 101 -2.23 -5.22 13.53
C TYR A 101 -1.50 -4.47 12.43
N THR A 102 -1.93 -3.24 12.12
CA THR A 102 -1.30 -2.43 11.08
C THR A 102 0.13 -2.07 11.48
N ARG A 103 0.34 -1.66 12.73
CA ARG A 103 1.65 -1.26 13.24
C ARG A 103 2.60 -2.46 13.37
N ARG A 104 2.13 -3.58 13.92
CA ARG A 104 2.83 -4.87 13.95
C ARG A 104 3.22 -5.32 12.54
N SER A 105 2.27 -5.32 11.60
CA SER A 105 2.56 -5.71 10.21
C SER A 105 3.62 -4.82 9.56
N LYS A 106 3.65 -3.51 9.87
CA LYS A 106 4.69 -2.59 9.39
C LYS A 106 6.05 -2.85 10.05
N MET A 107 6.09 -3.22 11.33
CA MET A 107 7.34 -3.60 12.00
C MET A 107 7.87 -4.94 11.47
N THR A 108 7.01 -5.95 11.30
CA THR A 108 7.36 -7.24 10.69
C THR A 108 7.52 -7.18 9.16
N LYS A 109 7.37 -6.00 8.55
CA LYS A 109 7.77 -5.76 7.16
C LYS A 109 9.24 -5.32 7.08
N LYS A 110 9.81 -4.82 8.19
CA LYS A 110 11.23 -4.50 8.33
C LYS A 110 12.05 -5.70 8.80
N THR A 111 11.44 -6.60 9.57
CA THR A 111 12.06 -7.87 9.96
C THR A 111 11.55 -8.98 9.06
N ASP A 112 12.45 -9.85 8.60
CA ASP A 112 12.20 -10.93 7.64
C ASP A 112 11.15 -11.93 8.13
N ASN A 113 9.87 -11.66 7.87
CA ASN A 113 8.81 -12.62 8.16
C ASN A 113 8.86 -13.77 7.13
N PRO A 114 9.10 -15.03 7.55
CA PRO A 114 9.25 -16.16 6.63
C PRO A 114 8.06 -16.39 5.70
N GLY A 115 6.84 -16.09 6.15
CA GLY A 115 5.63 -16.21 5.32
C GLY A 115 5.51 -15.12 4.25
N ARG A 116 6.14 -13.97 4.48
CA ARG A 116 6.26 -12.89 3.49
C ARG A 116 7.50 -13.10 2.61
N LEU A 117 8.60 -13.66 3.12
CA LEU A 117 9.71 -14.15 2.30
C LEU A 117 9.21 -15.21 1.31
N LYS A 118 8.43 -16.21 1.73
CA LYS A 118 7.83 -17.17 0.79
C LYS A 118 7.00 -16.48 -0.29
N ARG A 119 6.12 -15.53 0.06
CA ARG A 119 5.33 -14.77 -0.94
C ARG A 119 6.18 -13.85 -1.83
N LYS A 120 7.20 -13.21 -1.27
CA LYS A 120 8.14 -12.35 -1.99
C LYS A 120 9.12 -13.16 -2.85
N MET A 121 9.49 -14.38 -2.45
CA MET A 121 10.25 -15.37 -3.22
C MET A 121 9.43 -15.94 -4.39
N ILE A 122 8.11 -16.10 -4.19
CA ILE A 122 7.20 -16.46 -5.28
C ILE A 122 7.06 -15.30 -6.29
N GLU A 123 7.14 -14.05 -5.82
CA GLU A 123 6.98 -12.83 -6.63
C GLU A 123 8.30 -12.36 -7.29
N TYR A 124 9.46 -12.57 -6.65
CA TYR A 124 10.80 -12.37 -7.19
C TYR A 124 11.35 -13.69 -7.73
N LYS A 125 11.28 -13.86 -9.05
CA LYS A 125 11.97 -14.86 -9.89
C LYS A 125 13.20 -15.53 -9.22
N LEU A 126 12.99 -16.60 -8.46
CA LEU A 126 14.04 -17.51 -8.00
C LEU A 126 14.16 -18.76 -8.89
N TYR A 127 13.65 -18.69 -10.12
CA TYR A 127 13.97 -19.66 -11.15
C TYR A 127 14.91 -18.99 -12.15
N ALA A 128 16.00 -19.67 -12.46
CA ALA A 128 16.91 -19.25 -13.51
C ALA A 128 16.13 -19.08 -14.82
N PRO A 129 16.35 -18.02 -15.61
CA PRO A 129 15.65 -17.84 -16.88
C PRO A 129 15.87 -19.04 -17.83
N GLU A 130 17.02 -19.70 -17.74
CA GLU A 130 17.36 -20.92 -18.47
C GLU A 130 16.44 -22.08 -18.08
N ASN A 131 16.16 -22.25 -16.79
CA ASN A 131 15.25 -23.28 -16.30
C ASN A 131 13.81 -23.02 -16.75
N LEU A 132 13.38 -21.75 -16.77
CA LEU A 132 12.07 -21.40 -17.33
C LEU A 132 11.98 -21.76 -18.81
N GLN A 133 13.01 -21.45 -19.58
CA GLN A 133 13.00 -21.72 -21.01
C GLN A 133 13.01 -23.22 -21.32
N ARG A 134 13.84 -24.00 -20.63
CA ARG A 134 13.85 -25.47 -20.73
C ARG A 134 12.51 -26.09 -20.35
N ALA A 135 11.87 -25.60 -19.28
CA ALA A 135 10.55 -26.05 -18.88
C ALA A 135 9.48 -25.75 -19.95
N LEU A 136 9.53 -24.57 -20.57
CA LEU A 136 8.60 -24.20 -21.64
C LEU A 136 8.80 -25.04 -22.90
N GLU A 137 10.05 -25.33 -23.28
CA GLU A 137 10.38 -26.17 -24.43
C GLU A 137 9.98 -27.62 -24.22
N ALA A 138 10.25 -28.18 -23.04
CA ALA A 138 9.89 -29.56 -22.71
C ALA A 138 8.37 -29.77 -22.72
N VAL A 139 7.60 -28.81 -22.20
CA VAL A 139 6.13 -28.84 -22.26
C VAL A 139 5.61 -28.61 -23.68
N PHE A 140 6.26 -27.75 -24.48
CA PHE A 140 5.84 -27.52 -25.87
C PHE A 140 6.09 -28.73 -26.78
N ASN A 141 7.16 -29.48 -26.53
CA ASN A 141 7.49 -30.69 -27.28
C ASN A 141 6.78 -31.95 -26.74
N ASP A 142 5.77 -31.79 -25.87
CA ASP A 142 5.05 -32.87 -25.19
C ASP A 142 5.94 -33.89 -24.45
N GLN A 143 7.15 -33.49 -24.04
CA GLN A 143 8.07 -34.36 -23.31
C GLN A 143 7.65 -34.56 -21.84
N MET A 144 6.92 -33.59 -21.27
CA MET A 144 6.42 -33.64 -19.90
C MET A 144 5.23 -32.69 -19.71
N ASN A 145 4.37 -32.97 -18.72
CA ASN A 145 3.24 -32.10 -18.42
C ASN A 145 3.67 -30.84 -17.63
N CYS A 146 2.88 -29.76 -17.69
CA CYS A 146 3.12 -28.50 -16.97
C CYS A 146 3.37 -28.72 -15.46
N LYS A 147 2.65 -29.67 -14.85
CA LYS A 147 2.82 -29.98 -13.42
C LYS A 147 4.17 -30.62 -13.12
N GLU A 148 4.60 -31.55 -13.99
CA GLU A 148 5.88 -32.25 -13.85
C GLU A 148 7.04 -31.29 -14.12
N ALA A 149 6.98 -30.52 -15.20
CA ALA A 149 7.96 -29.49 -15.53
C ALA A 149 8.13 -28.45 -14.40
N ALA A 150 7.03 -28.03 -13.76
CA ALA A 150 7.08 -27.11 -12.64
C ALA A 150 7.92 -27.66 -11.47
N ILE A 151 7.77 -28.95 -11.16
CA ILE A 151 8.52 -29.63 -10.10
C ILE A 151 9.98 -29.81 -10.52
N THR A 152 10.22 -30.36 -11.72
CA THR A 152 11.56 -30.69 -12.23
C THR A 152 12.48 -29.47 -12.34
N PHE A 153 11.94 -28.33 -12.79
CA PHE A 153 12.73 -27.11 -13.00
C PHE A 153 12.62 -26.11 -11.85
N GLY A 154 11.93 -26.46 -10.76
CA GLY A 154 11.79 -25.61 -9.57
C GLY A 154 11.00 -24.33 -9.82
N ILE A 155 10.00 -24.37 -10.70
CA ILE A 155 9.19 -23.23 -11.11
C ILE A 155 7.79 -23.36 -10.50
N PRO A 156 7.22 -22.32 -9.88
CA PRO A 156 5.84 -22.38 -9.43
C PRO A 156 4.87 -22.71 -10.57
N GLN A 157 4.03 -23.73 -10.38
CA GLN A 157 3.11 -24.26 -11.41
C GLN A 157 2.26 -23.17 -12.07
N ALA A 158 1.66 -22.27 -11.27
CA ALA A 158 0.86 -21.15 -11.78
C ALA A 158 1.67 -20.18 -12.66
N THR A 159 2.95 -19.99 -12.34
CA THR A 159 3.87 -19.18 -13.13
C THR A 159 4.16 -19.83 -14.47
N LEU A 160 4.44 -21.15 -14.48
CA LEU A 160 4.73 -21.89 -15.70
C LEU A 160 3.52 -21.89 -16.64
N TYR A 161 2.30 -22.15 -16.15
CA TYR A 161 1.08 -22.08 -16.97
C TYR A 161 0.86 -20.71 -17.63
N ARG A 162 1.00 -19.62 -16.87
CA ARG A 162 0.83 -18.26 -17.39
C ARG A 162 1.89 -17.89 -18.44
N ARG A 163 3.08 -18.49 -18.37
CA ARG A 163 4.14 -18.28 -19.35
C ARG A 163 3.98 -19.18 -20.58
N TYR A 164 3.55 -20.42 -20.38
CA TYR A 164 3.34 -21.40 -21.44
C TYR A 164 2.26 -20.97 -22.43
N THR A 165 1.13 -20.45 -21.95
CA THR A 165 0.06 -19.90 -22.82
C THR A 165 0.60 -18.88 -23.83
N LYS A 166 1.35 -17.88 -23.33
CA LYS A 166 2.00 -16.87 -24.19
C LYS A 166 3.07 -17.45 -25.10
N TYR A 167 3.87 -18.39 -24.61
CA TYR A 167 4.94 -19.03 -25.37
C TYR A 167 4.40 -19.89 -26.52
N HIS A 168 3.36 -20.68 -26.25
CA HIS A 168 2.66 -21.50 -27.25
C HIS A 168 2.04 -20.64 -28.34
N GLU A 169 1.34 -19.55 -27.99
CA GLU A 169 0.80 -18.59 -28.96
C GLU A 169 1.88 -17.94 -29.84
N ALA A 170 3.03 -17.60 -29.26
CA ALA A 170 4.13 -16.98 -30.01
C ALA A 170 4.80 -17.99 -30.97
N ARG A 171 5.04 -19.22 -30.51
CA ARG A 171 5.76 -20.25 -31.28
C ARG A 171 4.91 -20.82 -32.42
N THR A 172 3.60 -21.00 -32.20
CA THR A 172 2.67 -21.41 -33.25
C THR A 172 2.52 -20.37 -34.35
N LYS A 173 2.62 -19.06 -34.03
CA LYS A 173 2.64 -17.99 -35.04
C LYS A 173 3.92 -17.97 -35.86
N LEU A 174 5.06 -18.32 -35.26
CA LEU A 174 6.34 -18.42 -35.96
C LEU A 174 6.40 -19.61 -36.93
N GLN A 175 5.77 -20.74 -36.61
CA GLN A 175 5.73 -21.92 -37.49
C GLN A 175 4.76 -21.80 -38.68
N LYS A 176 3.85 -20.81 -38.67
CA LYS A 176 2.88 -20.56 -39.73
C LYS A 176 3.33 -19.48 -40.73
N LYS A 177 4.56 -18.97 -40.59
CA LYS A 177 5.22 -18.06 -41.52
C LYS A 177 6.29 -18.81 -42.28
#